data_AF-A0A2D7RRP9-F1
#
_entry.id   AF-A0A2D7RRP9-F1
#
_cell.length_a   1.000
_cell.length_b   1.000
_cell.length_c   1.000
_cell.angle_alpha   90.00
_cell.angle_beta   90.00
_cell.angle_gamma   90.00
#
_symmetry.space_group_name_H-M   'P 1'
#
loop_
_entity.id
_entity.type
_entity.pdbx_description
1 polymer ?
#
loop_
_entity_poly.entity_id
_entity_poly.type
_entity_poly.pdbx_seq_one_letter_code
_entity_poly.pdbx_strand_id
1 'polypeptide(L)'
;MNPIINKKDFEDLSTNLRDLAYGYIEKYSPSKQQLKVFLLKKYLMKFRGMQTKKEVSEIIDKIILNLEDNKFLNDELYSDSKARTLLRRGYSIRKIQQSLFNKGIDGELIKKSLNRIKENNIEPDFVSAIKLCKKRRIGPLRPDANRELFYKKDMGVLARAGFSFEISKKILSLDKKEYEKLIRII
;
A
#
# COMPACT_ATOMS: atom_id res chain seq x y z
N MET A 1 12.89 -44.58 -2.41
CA MET A 1 12.90 -43.34 -3.23
C MET A 1 14.32 -43.09 -3.68
N ASN A 2 14.53 -42.77 -4.96
CA ASN A 2 15.87 -42.58 -5.52
C ASN A 2 16.36 -41.14 -5.19
N PRO A 3 17.44 -40.95 -4.41
CA PRO A 3 17.85 -39.63 -3.92
C PRO A 3 18.27 -38.65 -5.02
N ILE A 4 18.71 -39.16 -6.18
CA ILE A 4 19.15 -38.37 -7.32
C ILE A 4 17.98 -37.70 -8.06
N ILE A 5 16.84 -38.39 -8.17
CA ILE A 5 15.64 -37.87 -8.86
C ILE A 5 15.07 -36.68 -8.09
N ASN A 6 14.99 -36.81 -6.75
CA ASN A 6 14.43 -35.77 -5.89
C ASN A 6 15.29 -34.49 -5.87
N LYS A 7 16.61 -34.61 -6.08
CA LYS A 7 17.53 -33.46 -6.15
C LYS A 7 17.35 -32.65 -7.44
N LYS A 8 17.16 -33.34 -8.58
CA LYS A 8 16.96 -32.68 -9.88
C LYS A 8 15.64 -31.92 -9.93
N ASP A 9 14.54 -32.55 -9.49
CA ASP A 9 13.22 -31.91 -9.42
C ASP A 9 13.22 -30.66 -8.50
N PHE A 10 14.05 -30.68 -7.46
CA PHE A 10 14.22 -29.56 -6.53
C PHE A 10 14.99 -28.38 -7.15
N GLU A 11 16.06 -28.65 -7.90
CA GLU A 11 16.82 -27.63 -8.64
C GLU A 11 15.96 -26.98 -9.74
N ASP A 12 15.16 -27.79 -10.45
CA ASP A 12 14.22 -27.31 -11.47
C ASP A 12 13.13 -26.41 -10.88
N LEU A 13 12.56 -26.77 -9.72
CA LEU A 13 11.57 -25.95 -9.04
C LEU A 13 12.15 -24.59 -8.60
N SER A 14 13.35 -24.60 -8.02
CA SER A 14 14.05 -23.39 -7.57
C SER A 14 14.30 -22.42 -8.73
N THR A 15 14.75 -22.96 -9.87
CA THR A 15 15.00 -22.17 -11.09
C THR A 15 13.72 -21.56 -11.63
N ASN A 16 12.66 -22.36 -11.76
CA ASN A 16 11.35 -21.87 -12.22
C ASN A 16 10.76 -20.77 -11.32
N LEU A 17 10.90 -20.89 -10.00
CA LEU A 17 10.43 -19.87 -9.05
C LEU A 17 11.25 -18.59 -9.14
N ARG A 18 12.56 -18.67 -9.39
CA ARG A 18 13.41 -17.49 -9.63
C ARG A 18 12.99 -16.76 -10.89
N ASP A 19 12.76 -17.46 -12.00
CA ASP A 19 12.32 -16.83 -13.25
C ASP A 19 10.97 -16.11 -13.09
N LEU A 20 10.03 -16.74 -12.37
CA LEU A 20 8.77 -16.11 -11.99
C LEU A 20 8.98 -14.88 -11.11
N ALA A 21 9.96 -14.91 -10.20
CA ALA A 21 10.27 -13.78 -9.34
C ALA A 21 10.82 -12.59 -10.13
N TYR A 22 11.79 -12.82 -11.02
CA TYR A 22 12.36 -11.80 -11.88
C TYR A 22 11.29 -11.13 -12.75
N GLY A 23 10.47 -11.92 -13.45
CA GLY A 23 9.39 -11.37 -14.28
C GLY A 23 8.32 -10.60 -13.49
N TYR A 24 8.10 -10.96 -12.22
CA TYR A 24 7.17 -10.22 -11.36
C TYR A 24 7.77 -8.90 -10.82
N ILE A 25 9.05 -8.90 -10.45
CA ILE A 25 9.76 -7.71 -9.98
C ILE A 25 9.85 -6.66 -11.07
N GLU A 26 10.29 -7.06 -12.27
CA GLU A 26 10.45 -6.19 -13.42
C GLU A 26 9.16 -5.40 -13.73
N LYS A 27 8.02 -6.08 -13.62
CA LYS A 27 6.73 -5.48 -13.97
C LYS A 27 6.09 -4.63 -12.86
N TYR A 28 6.29 -4.98 -11.59
CA TYR A 28 5.44 -4.45 -10.51
C TYR A 28 6.19 -3.79 -9.35
N SER A 29 7.52 -3.93 -9.26
CA SER A 29 8.33 -3.47 -8.11
C SER A 29 7.65 -3.76 -6.76
N PRO A 30 7.41 -5.05 -6.43
CA PRO A 30 6.62 -5.46 -5.28
C PRO A 30 7.37 -5.30 -3.94
N SER A 31 6.63 -5.33 -2.82
CA SER A 31 7.25 -5.61 -1.52
C SER A 31 7.66 -7.08 -1.41
N LYS A 32 8.53 -7.42 -0.46
CA LYS A 32 8.95 -8.81 -0.20
C LYS A 32 7.76 -9.72 0.05
N GLN A 33 6.84 -9.30 0.91
CA GLN A 33 5.65 -10.10 1.23
C GLN A 33 4.73 -10.29 0.02
N GLN A 34 4.60 -9.28 -0.85
CA GLN A 34 3.83 -9.44 -2.09
C GLN A 34 4.46 -10.48 -3.02
N LEU A 35 5.79 -10.46 -3.16
CA LEU A 35 6.50 -11.45 -3.96
C LEU A 35 6.35 -12.86 -3.35
N LYS A 36 6.50 -13.00 -2.03
CA LYS A 36 6.29 -14.26 -1.32
C LYS A 36 4.92 -14.87 -1.60
N VAL A 37 3.86 -14.07 -1.43
CA VAL A 37 2.48 -14.50 -1.69
C VAL A 37 2.27 -14.85 -3.16
N PHE A 38 2.85 -14.08 -4.08
CA PHE A 38 2.78 -14.35 -5.51
C PHE A 38 3.42 -15.70 -5.87
N LEU A 39 4.64 -15.96 -5.40
CA LEU A 39 5.37 -17.20 -5.67
C LEU A 39 4.65 -18.42 -5.07
N LEU A 40 4.17 -18.31 -3.83
CA LEU A 40 3.36 -19.35 -3.19
C LEU A 40 2.09 -19.66 -4.01
N LYS A 41 1.38 -18.62 -4.47
CA LYS A 41 0.20 -18.80 -5.32
C LYS A 41 0.56 -19.47 -6.64
N LYS A 42 1.68 -19.09 -7.27
CA LYS A 42 2.13 -19.70 -8.52
C LYS A 42 2.55 -21.16 -8.33
N TYR A 43 3.22 -21.48 -7.23
CA TYR A 43 3.52 -22.85 -6.84
C TYR A 43 2.25 -23.70 -6.81
N LEU A 44 1.26 -23.30 -6.00
CA LEU A 44 0.02 -24.04 -5.81
C LEU A 44 -0.80 -24.21 -7.10
N MET A 45 -0.71 -23.27 -8.05
CA MET A 45 -1.47 -23.32 -9.30
C MET A 45 -0.78 -24.11 -10.41
N LYS A 46 0.54 -24.01 -10.53
CA LYS A 46 1.29 -24.55 -11.67
C LYS A 46 2.05 -25.84 -11.35
N PHE A 47 2.48 -26.00 -10.10
CA PHE A 47 3.39 -27.07 -9.71
C PHE A 47 2.60 -28.06 -8.85
N ARG A 48 2.25 -29.20 -9.44
CA ARG A 48 1.63 -30.35 -8.74
C ARG A 48 2.71 -31.15 -7.99
N GLY A 49 3.59 -30.45 -7.29
CA GLY A 49 4.78 -31.03 -6.66
C GLY A 49 4.45 -31.88 -5.42
N MET A 50 5.27 -32.89 -5.16
CA MET A 50 5.25 -33.68 -3.92
C MET A 50 5.91 -32.96 -2.74
N GLN A 51 6.52 -31.79 -2.98
CA GLN A 51 7.24 -31.04 -1.96
C GLN A 51 6.28 -30.53 -0.88
N THR A 52 6.76 -30.59 0.36
CA THR A 52 6.02 -30.11 1.51
C THR A 52 5.93 -28.58 1.48
N LYS A 53 4.89 -28.02 2.13
CA LYS A 53 4.73 -26.57 2.26
C LYS A 53 5.97 -25.88 2.88
N LYS A 54 6.66 -26.58 3.78
CA LYS A 54 7.85 -26.07 4.46
C LYS A 54 9.02 -25.92 3.51
N GLU A 55 9.33 -26.95 2.72
CA GLU A 55 10.41 -26.93 1.72
C GLU A 55 10.21 -25.81 0.70
N VAL A 56 8.98 -25.63 0.20
CA VAL A 56 8.66 -24.58 -0.77
C VAL A 56 8.84 -23.19 -0.15
N SER A 57 8.42 -23.00 1.11
CA SER A 57 8.63 -21.74 1.81
C SER A 57 10.11 -21.44 1.96
N GLU A 58 10.93 -22.43 2.34
CA GLU A 58 12.38 -22.26 2.49
C GLU A 58 13.06 -21.89 1.16
N ILE A 59 12.63 -22.47 0.04
CA ILE A 59 13.10 -22.08 -1.30
C ILE A 59 12.75 -20.61 -1.59
N ILE A 60 11.48 -20.23 -1.38
CA ILE A 60 11.02 -18.86 -1.64
C ILE A 60 11.74 -17.86 -0.74
N ASP A 61 11.97 -18.19 0.53
CA ASP A 61 12.67 -17.33 1.47
C ASP A 61 14.13 -17.14 1.04
N LYS A 62 14.83 -18.18 0.58
CA LYS A 62 16.17 -18.06 -0.02
C LYS A 62 16.18 -17.18 -1.27
N ILE A 63 15.17 -17.30 -2.13
CA ILE A 63 15.03 -16.46 -3.34
C ILE A 63 14.84 -14.99 -2.93
N ILE A 64 13.96 -14.69 -1.98
CA ILE A 64 13.71 -13.33 -1.50
C ILE A 64 14.96 -12.73 -0.87
N LEU A 65 15.65 -13.48 -0.01
CA LEU A 65 16.90 -13.03 0.62
C LEU A 65 17.95 -12.70 -0.45
N ASN A 66 18.15 -13.59 -1.43
CA ASN A 66 19.09 -13.33 -2.52
C ASN A 66 18.72 -12.08 -3.33
N LEU A 67 17.44 -11.86 -3.62
CA LEU A 67 16.97 -10.66 -4.34
C LEU A 67 17.13 -9.38 -3.51
N GLU A 68 16.98 -9.46 -2.19
CA GLU A 68 17.26 -8.36 -1.27
C GLU A 68 18.75 -8.04 -1.20
N ASP A 69 19.61 -9.04 -1.03
CA ASP A 69 21.08 -8.87 -0.97
C ASP A 69 21.61 -8.22 -2.26
N ASN A 70 21.00 -8.57 -3.40
CA ASN A 70 21.31 -8.00 -4.71
C ASN A 70 20.54 -6.70 -5.01
N LYS A 71 19.84 -6.13 -4.01
CA LYS A 71 19.10 -4.85 -4.08
C LYS A 71 17.96 -4.79 -5.11
N PHE A 72 17.49 -5.94 -5.61
CA PHE A 72 16.28 -6.01 -6.43
C PHE A 72 15.00 -5.83 -5.62
N LEU A 73 15.06 -6.10 -4.31
CA LEU A 73 13.99 -5.85 -3.36
C LEU A 73 14.47 -4.93 -2.25
N ASN A 74 13.65 -3.94 -1.90
CA ASN A 74 13.91 -3.04 -0.79
C ASN A 74 12.58 -2.53 -0.22
N ASP A 75 12.18 -3.04 0.94
CA ASP A 75 10.91 -2.66 1.57
C ASP A 75 10.92 -1.22 2.11
N GLU A 76 12.07 -0.64 2.44
CA GLU A 76 12.18 0.77 2.85
C GLU A 76 11.86 1.69 1.68
N LEU A 77 12.54 1.49 0.54
CA LEU A 77 12.31 2.25 -0.68
C LEU A 77 10.89 2.05 -1.22
N TYR A 78 10.38 0.81 -1.15
CA TYR A 78 8.99 0.51 -1.49
C TYR A 78 8.03 1.30 -0.60
N SER A 79 8.24 1.25 0.72
CA SER A 79 7.39 1.92 1.70
C SER A 79 7.31 3.43 1.45
N ASP A 80 8.47 4.09 1.30
CA ASP A 80 8.54 5.52 1.03
C ASP A 80 7.84 5.90 -0.29
N SER A 81 8.20 5.22 -1.38
CA SER A 81 7.69 5.53 -2.71
C SER A 81 6.17 5.33 -2.78
N LYS A 82 5.67 4.27 -2.15
CA LYS A 82 4.24 3.97 -2.07
C LYS A 82 3.50 4.95 -1.19
N ALA A 83 4.06 5.31 -0.03
CA ALA A 83 3.48 6.30 0.88
C ALA A 83 3.32 7.66 0.20
N ARG A 84 4.38 8.16 -0.46
CA ARG A 84 4.34 9.40 -1.26
C ARG A 84 3.28 9.35 -2.36
N THR A 85 3.18 8.22 -3.06
CA THR A 85 2.20 8.04 -4.15
C THR A 85 0.76 8.08 -3.63
N LEU A 86 0.49 7.43 -2.49
CA LEU A 86 -0.83 7.45 -1.87
C LEU A 86 -1.18 8.83 -1.31
N LEU A 87 -0.23 9.53 -0.70
CA LEU A 87 -0.42 10.91 -0.24
C LEU A 87 -0.78 11.85 -1.41
N ARG A 88 -0.05 11.79 -2.53
CA ARG A 88 -0.37 12.58 -3.73
C ARG A 88 -1.80 12.33 -4.22
N ARG A 89 -2.30 11.10 -4.08
CA ARG A 89 -3.68 10.71 -4.42
C ARG A 89 -4.75 11.20 -3.41
N GLY A 90 -4.35 11.82 -2.31
CA GLY A 90 -5.26 12.34 -1.27
C GLY A 90 -5.70 11.28 -0.24
N TYR A 91 -4.86 10.27 0.02
CA TYR A 91 -5.11 9.31 1.09
C TYR A 91 -4.64 9.88 2.43
N SER A 92 -5.40 9.63 3.49
CA SER A 92 -4.98 9.96 4.86
C SER A 92 -3.76 9.16 5.29
N ILE A 93 -2.98 9.70 6.23
CA ILE A 93 -1.84 9.05 6.88
C ILE A 93 -2.25 7.68 7.44
N ARG A 94 -3.41 7.60 8.10
CA ARG A 94 -3.94 6.34 8.63
C ARG A 94 -4.24 5.33 7.51
N LYS A 95 -4.81 5.78 6.39
CA LYS A 95 -5.09 4.90 5.25
C LYS A 95 -3.82 4.45 4.55
N ILE A 96 -2.81 5.31 4.48
CA ILE A 96 -1.47 4.97 3.96
C ILE A 96 -0.84 3.91 4.85
N GLN A 97 -0.81 4.11 6.16
CA GLN A 97 -0.31 3.15 7.15
C GLN A 97 -0.96 1.77 6.96
N GLN A 98 -2.29 1.71 6.93
CA GLN A 98 -3.00 0.45 6.72
C GLN A 98 -2.67 -0.17 5.36
N SER A 99 -2.54 0.63 4.31
CA SER A 99 -2.18 0.13 2.99
C SER A 99 -0.80 -0.50 2.97
N LEU A 100 0.17 0.06 3.70
CA LEU A 100 1.53 -0.49 3.77
C LEU A 100 1.57 -1.75 4.65
N PHE A 101 0.85 -1.75 5.76
CA PHE A 101 0.70 -2.93 6.62
C PHE A 101 0.10 -4.11 5.85
N ASN A 102 -0.96 -3.87 5.06
CA ASN A 102 -1.56 -4.88 4.19
C ASN A 102 -0.62 -5.37 3.07
N LYS A 103 0.49 -4.65 2.82
CA LYS A 103 1.55 -5.06 1.89
C LYS A 103 2.71 -5.77 2.58
N GLY A 104 2.57 -6.05 3.88
CA GLY A 104 3.54 -6.77 4.69
C GLY A 104 4.81 -5.99 4.98
N ILE A 105 4.74 -4.65 4.95
CA ILE A 105 5.87 -3.79 5.33
C ILE A 105 5.96 -3.76 6.86
N ASP A 106 7.19 -3.84 7.36
CA ASP A 106 7.49 -3.74 8.78
C ASP A 106 7.02 -2.41 9.40
N GLY A 107 6.57 -2.46 10.65
CA GLY A 107 6.03 -1.31 11.38
C GLY A 107 7.02 -0.15 11.52
N GLU A 108 8.30 -0.42 11.73
CA GLU A 108 9.33 0.62 11.85
C GLU A 108 9.60 1.31 10.51
N LEU A 109 9.61 0.57 9.40
CA LEU A 109 9.75 1.16 8.06
C LEU A 109 8.54 2.03 7.70
N ILE A 110 7.34 1.58 8.04
CA ILE A 110 6.11 2.39 7.88
C ILE A 110 6.24 3.67 8.70
N LYS A 111 6.61 3.57 9.97
CA LYS A 111 6.77 4.73 10.87
C LYS A 111 7.78 5.73 10.30
N LYS A 112 8.95 5.27 9.84
CA LYS A 112 9.96 6.12 9.18
C LYS A 112 9.38 6.83 7.95
N SER A 113 8.69 6.10 7.06
CA SER A 113 8.09 6.67 5.85
C SER A 113 7.04 7.74 6.18
N LEU A 114 6.20 7.49 7.18
CA LEU A 114 5.15 8.43 7.60
C LEU A 114 5.73 9.67 8.31
N ASN A 115 6.80 9.52 9.09
CA ASN A 115 7.51 10.64 9.70
C ASN A 115 8.11 11.55 8.62
N ARG A 116 8.78 10.98 7.61
CA ARG A 116 9.28 11.74 6.45
C ARG A 116 8.15 12.50 5.73
N ILE A 117 6.95 11.92 5.62
CA ILE A 117 5.80 12.66 5.07
C ILE A 117 5.42 13.85 5.95
N LYS A 118 5.31 13.65 7.26
CA LYS A 118 4.92 14.71 8.21
C LYS A 118 5.95 15.84 8.27
N GLU A 119 7.23 15.53 8.16
CA GLU A 119 8.33 16.52 8.15
C GLU A 119 8.30 17.36 6.87
N ASN A 120 7.99 16.75 5.72
CA ASN A 120 8.03 17.43 4.42
C ASN A 120 6.72 18.12 4.01
N ASN A 121 5.65 18.00 4.81
CA ASN A 121 4.33 18.52 4.44
C ASN A 121 3.64 19.16 5.64
N ILE A 122 3.11 20.37 5.44
CA ILE A 122 2.26 21.04 6.43
C ILE A 122 0.85 20.43 6.36
N GLU A 123 0.35 19.94 7.49
CA GLU A 123 -0.99 19.34 7.65
C GLU A 123 -1.39 18.36 6.51
N PRO A 124 -0.65 17.26 6.26
CA PRO A 124 -0.86 16.37 5.11
C PRO A 124 -2.27 15.75 5.05
N ASP A 125 -2.87 15.46 6.20
CA ASP A 125 -4.24 14.91 6.28
C ASP A 125 -5.30 15.96 5.93
N PHE A 126 -5.10 17.22 6.31
CA PHE A 126 -6.04 18.29 5.98
C PHE A 126 -6.08 18.52 4.46
N VAL A 127 -4.90 18.63 3.84
CA VAL A 127 -4.76 18.73 2.37
C VAL A 127 -5.38 17.51 1.68
N SER A 128 -5.15 16.31 2.19
CA SER A 128 -5.69 15.07 1.63
C SER A 128 -7.21 15.00 1.72
N ALA A 129 -7.79 15.46 2.83
CA ALA A 129 -9.24 15.49 3.00
C ALA A 129 -9.91 16.53 2.09
N ILE A 130 -9.29 17.69 1.85
CA ILE A 130 -9.73 18.63 0.80
C ILE A 130 -9.74 17.96 -0.57
N LYS A 131 -8.66 17.25 -0.94
CA LYS A 131 -8.62 16.50 -2.21
C LYS A 131 -9.76 15.48 -2.32
N LEU A 132 -10.07 14.78 -1.22
CA LEU A 132 -11.17 13.82 -1.20
C LEU A 132 -12.54 14.51 -1.36
N CYS A 133 -12.79 15.59 -0.62
CA CYS A 133 -14.01 16.37 -0.71
C CYS A 133 -14.23 16.91 -2.14
N LYS A 134 -13.15 17.39 -2.80
CA LYS A 134 -13.16 17.80 -4.21
C LYS A 134 -13.56 16.66 -5.13
N LYS A 135 -12.88 15.51 -4.99
CA LYS A 135 -13.11 14.32 -5.82
C LYS A 135 -14.51 13.75 -5.68
N ARG A 136 -15.07 13.77 -4.48
CA ARG A 136 -16.40 13.19 -4.17
C ARG A 136 -17.55 14.20 -4.19
N ARG A 137 -17.25 15.50 -4.38
CA ARG A 137 -18.22 16.61 -4.33
C ARG A 137 -19.08 16.59 -3.05
N ILE A 138 -18.41 16.49 -1.91
CA ILE A 138 -19.03 16.44 -0.58
C ILE A 138 -18.60 17.64 0.28
N GLY A 139 -19.27 17.84 1.42
CA GLY A 139 -18.95 18.92 2.35
C GLY A 139 -19.15 20.31 1.74
N PRO A 140 -18.13 21.19 1.73
CA PRO A 140 -18.26 22.57 1.25
C PRO A 140 -18.66 22.73 -0.22
N LEU A 141 -18.54 21.69 -1.04
CA LEU A 141 -18.97 21.71 -2.44
C LEU A 141 -20.46 21.39 -2.64
N ARG A 142 -21.17 20.98 -1.59
CA ARG A 142 -22.62 20.78 -1.67
C ARG A 142 -23.35 22.13 -1.66
N PRO A 143 -24.54 22.23 -2.29
CA PRO A 143 -25.43 23.37 -2.06
C PRO A 143 -25.74 23.54 -0.57
N ASP A 144 -25.84 24.78 -0.08
CA ASP A 144 -25.97 25.07 1.35
C ASP A 144 -27.18 24.39 1.99
N ALA A 145 -28.33 24.42 1.32
CA ALA A 145 -29.56 23.73 1.75
C ALA A 145 -29.38 22.21 1.98
N ASN A 146 -28.38 21.60 1.33
CA ASN A 146 -28.11 20.17 1.41
C ASN A 146 -27.02 19.84 2.45
N ARG A 147 -26.27 20.81 2.97
CA ARG A 147 -25.10 20.55 3.82
C ARG A 147 -25.48 19.87 5.13
N GLU A 148 -26.53 20.36 5.80
CA GLU A 148 -27.02 19.77 7.05
C GLU A 148 -27.58 18.36 6.83
N LEU A 149 -28.41 18.18 5.79
CA LEU A 149 -29.00 16.89 5.43
C LEU A 149 -27.95 15.80 5.17
N PHE A 150 -26.83 16.14 4.52
CA PHE A 150 -25.77 15.18 4.20
C PHE A 150 -24.60 15.15 5.19
N TYR A 151 -24.61 15.96 6.25
CA TYR A 151 -23.48 16.10 7.17
C TYR A 151 -23.00 14.74 7.72
N LYS A 152 -23.94 13.93 8.25
CA LYS A 152 -23.63 12.59 8.78
C LYS A 152 -23.06 11.65 7.71
N LYS A 153 -23.59 11.73 6.48
CA LYS A 153 -23.12 10.92 5.34
C LYS A 153 -21.69 11.30 4.96
N ASP A 154 -21.42 12.59 4.84
CA ASP A 154 -20.12 13.12 4.43
C ASP A 154 -19.05 12.86 5.51
N MET A 155 -19.42 13.01 6.79
CA MET A 155 -18.60 12.61 7.93
C MET A 155 -18.23 11.11 7.84
N GLY A 156 -19.21 10.25 7.52
CA GLY A 156 -18.97 8.82 7.33
C GLY A 156 -18.04 8.50 6.15
N VAL A 157 -18.07 9.30 5.08
CA VAL A 157 -17.12 9.16 3.95
C VAL A 157 -15.69 9.48 4.39
N LEU A 158 -15.50 10.56 5.14
CA LEU A 158 -14.19 10.97 5.65
C LEU A 158 -13.64 9.96 6.67
N ALA A 159 -14.49 9.49 7.59
CA ALA A 159 -14.10 8.48 8.58
C ALA A 159 -13.63 7.17 7.92
N ARG A 160 -14.35 6.66 6.91
CA ARG A 160 -13.93 5.45 6.16
C ARG A 160 -12.67 5.67 5.31
N ALA A 161 -12.39 6.92 4.95
CA ALA A 161 -11.14 7.31 4.31
C ALA A 161 -9.97 7.47 5.29
N GLY A 162 -10.23 7.33 6.60
CA GLY A 162 -9.22 7.30 7.66
C GLY A 162 -8.88 8.66 8.26
N PHE A 163 -9.66 9.70 7.98
CA PHE A 163 -9.45 11.03 8.58
C PHE A 163 -9.96 11.06 10.03
N SER A 164 -9.31 11.86 10.88
CA SER A 164 -9.77 12.08 12.25
C SER A 164 -11.09 12.84 12.27
N PHE A 165 -11.82 12.70 13.38
CA PHE A 165 -13.07 13.45 13.59
C PHE A 165 -12.83 14.96 13.52
N GLU A 166 -11.76 15.45 14.13
CA GLU A 166 -11.40 16.87 14.17
C GLU A 166 -11.14 17.44 12.77
N ILE A 167 -10.31 16.79 11.96
CA ILE A 167 -10.03 17.20 10.58
C ILE A 167 -11.32 17.17 9.75
N SER A 168 -12.12 16.12 9.92
CA SER A 168 -13.37 15.97 9.20
C SER A 168 -14.36 17.08 9.55
N LYS A 169 -14.53 17.39 10.85
CA LYS A 169 -15.37 18.47 11.33
C LYS A 169 -14.89 19.82 10.80
N LYS A 170 -13.57 20.10 10.92
CA LYS A 170 -12.94 21.34 10.44
C LYS A 170 -13.19 21.58 8.96
N ILE A 171 -13.07 20.55 8.11
CA ILE A 171 -13.29 20.68 6.67
C ILE A 171 -14.76 20.83 6.32
N LEU A 172 -15.64 20.07 6.98
CA LEU A 172 -17.07 20.14 6.72
C LEU A 172 -17.69 21.47 7.18
N SER A 173 -17.07 22.19 8.11
CA SER A 173 -17.49 23.53 8.53
C SER A 173 -17.00 24.67 7.63
N LEU A 174 -16.05 24.43 6.72
CA LEU A 174 -15.53 25.49 5.84
C LEU A 174 -16.65 26.08 4.97
N ASP A 175 -16.62 27.38 4.75
CA ASP A 175 -17.49 27.98 3.75
C ASP A 175 -17.02 27.59 2.34
N LYS A 176 -17.91 27.70 1.35
CA LYS A 176 -17.59 27.33 -0.03
C LYS A 176 -16.48 28.20 -0.64
N LYS A 177 -16.46 29.50 -0.35
CA LYS A 177 -15.48 30.46 -0.89
C LYS A 177 -14.08 30.18 -0.33
N GLU A 178 -13.97 29.94 0.97
CA GLU A 178 -12.74 29.56 1.66
C GLU A 178 -12.21 28.24 1.12
N TYR A 179 -13.09 27.24 0.99
CA TYR A 179 -12.72 25.94 0.44
C TYR A 179 -12.24 26.03 -1.02
N GLU A 180 -12.88 26.84 -1.85
CA GLU A 180 -12.44 27.09 -3.23
C GLU A 180 -11.07 27.79 -3.30
N LYS A 181 -10.77 28.70 -2.37
CA LYS A 181 -9.41 29.29 -2.26
C LYS A 181 -8.38 28.22 -1.92
N LEU A 182 -8.66 27.35 -0.95
CA LEU A 182 -7.74 26.26 -0.57
C LEU A 182 -7.48 25.29 -1.73
N ILE A 183 -8.51 24.95 -2.51
CA ILE A 183 -8.35 24.10 -3.71
C ILE A 183 -7.41 24.71 -4.75
N ARG A 184 -7.35 26.04 -4.87
CA ARG A 184 -6.47 26.70 -5.86
C ARG A 184 -5.00 26.66 -5.46
N ILE A 185 -4.71 26.48 -4.17
CA ILE A 185 -3.36 26.46 -3.60
C ILE A 185 -2.77 25.03 -3.63
N ILE A 186 -3.62 24.01 -3.65
CA ILE A 186 -3.28 22.57 -3.53
C ILE A 186 -3.25 21.87 -4.90
#